data_AF-A0A0A1XE77-F1
#
_entry.id   AF-A0A0A1XE77-F1
#
_cell.length_a   1.000
_cell.length_b   1.000
_cell.length_c   1.000
_cell.angle_alpha   90.00
_cell.angle_beta   90.00
_cell.angle_gamma   90.00
#
_symmetry.space_group_name_H-M   'P 1'
#
loop_
_entity.id
_entity.type
_entity.pdbx_description
1 polymer ?
#
loop_
_entity_poly.entity_id
_entity_poly.type
_entity_poly.pdbx_seq_one_letter_code
_entity_poly.pdbx_strand_id
1 'polypeptide(L)'
;MHSLSWTTRVISRALRSGFSTLLETASNATANVNSASKQRPHFVSVVCGFPKDFLTSKYKPGKYGEDSWFKTSTTNADVLGVADGVGGWRNYGIDPGEFSSFLMKTCERLVHCVNFNPQRPVNLLAYSYCELLEQKKPILGKS
;
A
#
# COMPACT_ATOMS: atom_id res chain seq x y z
N MET A 1 7.97 43.11 -32.56
CA MET A 1 7.55 41.72 -32.27
C MET A 1 7.24 41.62 -30.78
N HIS A 2 6.04 41.13 -30.47
CA HIS A 2 5.43 41.09 -29.14
C HIS A 2 6.04 40.03 -28.21
N SER A 3 5.72 40.20 -26.91
CA SER A 3 5.51 39.20 -25.83
C SER A 3 6.55 39.28 -24.71
N LEU A 4 6.20 39.84 -23.53
CA LEU A 4 5.56 39.16 -22.38
C LEU A 4 6.30 37.86 -22.01
N SER A 5 6.82 37.66 -20.79
CA SER A 5 6.21 37.93 -19.50
C SER A 5 7.25 37.92 -18.37
N TRP A 6 7.04 38.84 -17.43
CA TRP A 6 7.68 38.94 -16.11
C TRP A 6 6.68 38.36 -15.08
N THR A 7 7.19 37.96 -13.90
CA THR A 7 6.48 37.62 -12.63
C THR A 7 6.00 36.15 -12.53
N THR A 8 6.05 35.40 -11.42
CA THR A 8 6.39 35.65 -10.01
C THR A 8 6.78 34.30 -9.35
N ARG A 9 7.91 34.23 -8.65
CA ARG A 9 8.22 33.15 -7.68
C ARG A 9 8.17 33.72 -6.26
N VAL A 10 7.00 33.86 -5.64
CA VAL A 10 6.93 34.21 -4.21
C VAL A 10 5.64 33.67 -3.57
N ILE A 11 5.59 32.40 -3.20
CA ILE A 11 4.72 31.93 -2.10
C ILE A 11 5.41 30.76 -1.40
N SER A 12 6.20 31.00 -0.35
CA SER A 12 6.78 29.89 0.45
C SER A 12 7.20 30.21 1.89
N ARG A 13 6.85 31.36 2.49
CA ARG A 13 7.35 31.65 3.86
C ARG A 13 6.33 32.12 4.91
N ALA A 14 5.04 32.29 4.60
CA ALA A 14 4.07 32.81 5.57
C ALA A 14 3.29 31.77 6.40
N LEU A 15 3.45 30.45 6.16
CA LEU A 15 2.65 29.43 6.86
C LEU A 15 3.30 28.84 8.13
N ARG A 16 4.52 29.24 8.49
CA ARG A 16 5.24 28.65 9.63
C ARG A 16 5.01 29.34 10.97
N SER A 17 4.62 30.62 11.01
CA SER A 17 4.41 31.33 12.29
C SER A 17 3.01 31.12 12.88
N GLY A 18 2.00 30.77 12.07
CA GLY A 18 0.63 30.57 12.57
C GLY A 18 0.45 29.26 13.36
N PHE A 19 1.30 28.26 13.13
CA PHE A 19 1.14 26.94 13.76
C PHE A 19 1.64 26.90 15.21
N SER A 20 2.70 27.66 15.53
CA SER A 20 3.26 27.69 16.89
C SER A 20 2.32 28.36 17.89
N THR A 21 1.67 29.47 17.50
CA THR A 21 0.74 30.19 18.38
C THR A 21 -0.56 29.41 18.63
N LEU A 22 -1.01 28.60 17.65
CA LEU A 22 -2.13 27.68 17.84
C LEU A 22 -1.78 26.50 18.74
N LEU A 23 -0.55 26.00 18.70
CA LEU A 23 -0.08 24.91 19.55
C LEU A 23 0.02 25.31 21.03
N GLU A 24 0.46 26.54 21.29
CA GLU A 24 0.65 27.07 22.66
C GLU A 24 -0.67 27.51 23.32
N THR A 25 -1.65 27.94 22.52
CA THR A 25 -3.00 28.26 23.04
C THR A 25 -3.82 27.00 23.35
N ALA A 26 -3.53 25.88 22.69
CA ALA A 26 -4.21 24.61 22.88
C ALA A 26 -3.79 23.84 24.14
N SER A 27 -2.64 24.14 24.74
CA SER A 27 -2.16 23.42 25.94
C SER A 27 -2.79 23.89 27.25
N ASN A 28 -3.37 25.10 27.30
CA ASN A 28 -3.85 25.72 28.54
C ASN A 28 -5.38 25.76 28.69
N ALA A 29 -6.13 25.35 27.66
CA ALA A 29 -7.58 25.29 27.72
C ALA A 29 -8.04 23.82 27.76
N THR A 30 -8.78 23.48 28.82
CA THR A 30 -9.67 22.31 28.92
C THR A 30 -9.01 20.92 29.07
N ALA A 31 -8.52 20.69 30.29
CA ALA A 31 -9.03 19.54 31.04
C ALA A 31 -10.57 19.56 31.00
N ASN A 32 -11.19 18.40 30.70
CA ASN A 32 -12.64 18.14 30.74
C ASN A 32 -13.46 18.45 29.46
N VAL A 33 -13.31 17.64 28.40
CA VAL A 33 -14.42 17.22 27.52
C VAL A 33 -14.18 15.78 27.04
N ASN A 34 -15.20 14.96 27.18
CA ASN A 34 -15.30 13.54 26.83
C ASN A 34 -14.67 13.17 25.47
N SER A 35 -13.80 12.15 25.50
CA SER A 35 -13.46 11.21 24.42
C SER A 35 -13.55 11.71 22.98
N ALA A 36 -12.86 12.80 22.65
CA ALA A 36 -12.45 13.03 21.27
C ALA A 36 -11.52 11.87 20.88
N SER A 37 -12.01 10.92 20.09
CA SER A 37 -11.18 9.83 19.59
C SER A 37 -10.00 10.45 18.85
N LYS A 38 -8.81 10.46 19.46
CA LYS A 38 -7.57 10.79 18.76
C LYS A 38 -7.50 9.85 17.57
N GLN A 39 -7.78 10.35 16.37
CA GLN A 39 -7.67 9.56 15.16
C GLN A 39 -6.24 9.06 15.09
N ARG A 40 -6.08 7.73 15.08
CA ARG A 40 -4.77 7.13 14.95
C ARG A 40 -4.20 7.52 13.58
N PRO A 41 -2.90 7.82 13.48
CA PRO A 41 -2.26 8.01 12.18
C PRO A 41 -2.56 6.79 11.29
N HIS A 42 -2.99 7.04 10.06
CA HIS A 42 -3.27 5.99 9.08
C HIS A 42 -2.67 6.36 7.73
N PHE A 43 -2.41 5.36 6.89
CA PHE A 43 -1.87 5.56 5.55
C PHE A 43 -2.93 6.08 4.58
N VAL A 44 -2.62 7.20 3.95
CA VAL A 44 -3.27 7.64 2.71
C VAL A 44 -2.51 7.03 1.54
N SER A 45 -3.21 6.22 0.74
CA SER A 45 -2.58 5.41 -0.32
C SER A 45 -3.23 5.65 -1.66
N VAL A 46 -2.39 5.87 -2.67
CA VAL A 46 -2.75 5.90 -4.09
C VAL A 46 -2.06 4.73 -4.78
N VAL A 47 -2.68 4.21 -5.84
CA VAL A 47 -2.12 3.09 -6.60
C VAL A 47 -2.19 3.43 -8.08
N CYS A 48 -1.08 3.24 -8.79
CA CYS A 48 -0.99 3.34 -10.24
C CYS A 48 -0.10 2.20 -10.77
N GLY A 49 -0.34 1.79 -12.01
CA GLY A 49 0.44 0.75 -12.66
C GLY A 49 0.08 0.62 -14.12
N PHE A 50 1.04 0.12 -14.91
CA PHE A 50 0.89 -0.09 -16.34
C PHE A 50 1.23 -1.55 -16.68
N PRO A 51 0.29 -2.32 -17.21
CA PRO A 51 0.59 -3.67 -17.67
C PRO A 51 1.50 -3.61 -18.92
N LYS A 52 2.41 -4.58 -19.06
CA LYS A 52 3.24 -4.70 -20.27
C LYS A 52 2.39 -4.93 -21.53
N ASP A 53 1.31 -5.71 -21.41
CA ASP A 53 0.41 -6.04 -22.51
C ASP A 53 -1.00 -5.48 -22.28
N PHE A 54 -1.26 -4.24 -22.72
CA PHE A 54 -2.55 -3.56 -22.53
C PHE A 54 -3.74 -4.29 -23.16
N LEU A 55 -3.53 -5.02 -24.27
CA LEU A 55 -4.60 -5.69 -25.01
C LEU A 55 -5.11 -6.96 -24.32
N THR A 56 -4.23 -7.66 -23.59
CA THR A 56 -4.56 -8.93 -22.93
C THR A 56 -4.77 -8.74 -21.43
N SER A 57 -4.23 -7.67 -20.84
CA SER A 57 -4.39 -7.38 -19.43
C SER A 57 -5.82 -6.94 -19.11
N LYS A 58 -6.54 -7.80 -18.40
CA LYS A 58 -7.78 -7.38 -17.74
C LYS A 58 -7.45 -6.74 -16.42
N TYR A 59 -7.96 -5.52 -16.19
CA TYR A 59 -7.88 -4.88 -14.89
C TYR A 59 -8.48 -5.79 -13.81
N LYS A 60 -7.74 -6.00 -12.73
CA LYS A 60 -8.19 -6.69 -11.54
C LYS A 60 -7.71 -5.89 -10.33
N PRO A 61 -8.57 -5.52 -9.37
CA PRO A 61 -8.13 -4.89 -8.13
C PRO A 61 -7.01 -5.71 -7.48
N GLY A 62 -5.96 -5.02 -7.01
CA GLY A 62 -4.79 -5.67 -6.43
C GLY A 62 -3.79 -6.27 -7.45
N LYS A 63 -3.95 -6.04 -8.76
CA LYS A 63 -3.03 -6.56 -9.80
C LYS A 63 -2.87 -5.58 -10.97
N TYR A 64 -1.63 -5.38 -11.43
CA TYR A 64 -1.28 -4.69 -12.67
C TYR A 64 -0.31 -5.53 -13.48
N GLY A 65 -0.79 -6.09 -14.62
CA GLY A 65 0.05 -7.00 -15.41
C GLY A 65 0.41 -8.25 -14.61
N GLU A 66 1.69 -8.42 -14.34
CA GLU A 66 2.24 -9.52 -13.53
C GLU A 66 2.50 -9.12 -12.07
N ASP A 67 2.41 -7.84 -11.74
CA ASP A 67 2.62 -7.32 -10.40
C ASP A 67 1.30 -7.31 -9.62
N SER A 68 1.38 -7.55 -8.32
CA SER A 68 0.22 -7.53 -7.43
C SER A 68 0.52 -6.76 -6.15
N TRP A 69 -0.52 -6.28 -5.51
CA TRP A 69 -0.43 -5.53 -4.26
C TRP A 69 -1.64 -5.75 -3.37
N PHE A 70 -1.48 -5.49 -2.07
CA PHE A 70 -2.60 -5.37 -1.14
C PHE A 70 -2.36 -4.21 -0.18
N LYS A 71 -3.45 -3.70 0.40
CA LYS A 71 -3.40 -2.75 1.52
C LYS A 71 -4.51 -3.09 2.49
N THR A 72 -4.22 -3.07 3.78
CA THR A 72 -5.24 -3.26 4.80
C THR A 72 -4.89 -2.48 6.06
N SER A 73 -5.92 -2.14 6.83
CA SER A 73 -5.81 -1.44 8.11
C SER A 73 -6.38 -2.32 9.20
N THR A 74 -5.65 -2.45 10.29
CA THR A 74 -6.09 -3.13 11.52
C THR A 74 -6.06 -2.14 12.67
N THR A 75 -6.64 -2.51 13.81
CA THR A 75 -6.54 -1.70 15.03
C THR A 75 -5.08 -1.45 15.45
N ASN A 76 -4.15 -2.35 15.10
CA ASN A 76 -2.77 -2.32 15.56
C ASN A 76 -1.79 -1.73 14.53
N ALA A 77 -2.08 -1.85 13.24
CA ALA A 77 -1.19 -1.42 12.17
C ALA A 77 -1.90 -1.30 10.82
N ASP A 78 -1.39 -0.41 9.98
CA ASP A 78 -1.64 -0.43 8.53
C ASP A 78 -0.55 -1.23 7.83
N VAL A 79 -0.95 -2.07 6.87
CA VAL A 79 -0.06 -3.00 6.19
C VAL A 79 -0.26 -2.85 4.69
N LEU A 80 0.86 -2.74 3.97
CA LEU A 80 0.89 -2.78 2.52
C LEU A 80 1.88 -3.85 2.08
N GLY A 81 1.60 -4.49 0.96
CA GLY A 81 2.54 -5.39 0.31
C GLY A 81 2.44 -5.27 -1.19
N VAL A 82 3.57 -5.50 -1.85
CA VAL A 82 3.69 -5.56 -3.31
C VAL A 82 4.51 -6.80 -3.65
N ALA A 83 4.14 -7.49 -4.72
CA ALA A 83 4.87 -8.60 -5.28
C ALA A 83 5.04 -8.40 -6.79
N ASP A 84 6.29 -8.48 -7.24
CA ASP A 84 6.67 -8.46 -8.66
C ASP A 84 6.56 -9.87 -9.24
N GLY A 85 5.82 -10.01 -10.33
CA GLY A 85 5.70 -11.29 -11.03
C GLY A 85 6.88 -11.52 -11.97
N VAL A 86 7.60 -12.63 -11.82
CA VAL A 86 8.79 -12.90 -12.63
C VAL A 86 8.41 -13.19 -14.09
N GLY A 87 8.48 -12.17 -14.95
CA GLY A 87 8.00 -12.22 -16.35
C GLY A 87 8.59 -13.34 -17.21
N GLY A 88 9.77 -13.88 -16.88
CA GLY A 88 10.40 -15.00 -17.58
C GLY A 88 9.56 -16.27 -17.62
N TRP A 89 8.63 -16.46 -16.66
CA TRP A 89 7.69 -17.59 -16.64
C TRP A 89 6.73 -17.61 -17.84
N ARG A 90 6.49 -16.46 -18.47
CA ARG A 90 5.66 -16.35 -19.68
C ARG A 90 6.21 -17.18 -20.83
N ASN A 91 7.54 -17.33 -20.92
CA ASN A 91 8.19 -18.15 -21.96
C ASN A 91 7.86 -19.64 -21.83
N TYR A 92 7.37 -20.07 -20.66
CA TYR A 92 6.94 -21.43 -20.37
C TYR A 92 5.41 -21.58 -20.40
N GLY A 93 4.67 -20.56 -20.87
CA GLY A 93 3.22 -20.56 -20.89
C GLY A 93 2.56 -20.39 -19.51
N ILE A 94 3.32 -19.95 -18.50
CA ILE A 94 2.85 -19.74 -17.12
C ILE A 94 2.53 -18.26 -16.92
N ASP A 95 1.37 -17.92 -16.34
CA ASP A 95 1.05 -16.52 -15.97
C ASP A 95 1.87 -16.11 -14.73
N PRO A 96 2.90 -15.26 -14.86
CA PRO A 96 3.72 -14.82 -13.73
C PRO A 96 2.92 -14.06 -12.66
N GLY A 97 1.79 -13.47 -13.04
CA GLY A 97 0.92 -12.77 -12.12
C GLY A 97 -0.05 -13.67 -11.35
N GLU A 98 -0.08 -14.99 -11.58
CA GLU A 98 -0.87 -15.91 -10.75
C GLU A 98 -0.19 -16.07 -9.38
N PHE A 99 1.14 -16.24 -9.37
CA PHE A 99 1.95 -16.31 -8.16
C PHE A 99 1.85 -15.04 -7.32
N SER A 100 2.16 -13.87 -7.90
CA SER A 100 2.14 -12.59 -7.17
C SER A 100 0.75 -12.27 -6.61
N SER A 101 -0.31 -12.54 -7.38
CA SER A 101 -1.69 -12.26 -6.98
C SER A 101 -2.15 -13.16 -5.85
N PHE A 102 -1.80 -14.44 -5.89
CA PHE A 102 -2.11 -15.35 -4.78
C PHE A 102 -1.39 -14.92 -3.52
N LEU A 103 -0.07 -14.66 -3.60
CA LEU A 103 0.74 -14.28 -2.44
C LEU A 103 0.17 -13.04 -1.73
N MET A 104 -0.17 -11.99 -2.49
CA MET A 104 -0.71 -10.75 -1.92
C MET A 104 -2.10 -10.91 -1.31
N LYS A 105 -2.99 -11.70 -1.94
CA LYS A 105 -4.32 -12.00 -1.35
C LYS A 105 -4.22 -12.79 -0.06
N THR A 106 -3.28 -13.74 0.00
CA THR A 106 -3.03 -14.51 1.22
C THR A 106 -2.47 -13.63 2.33
N CYS A 107 -1.53 -12.74 2.01
CA CYS A 107 -1.04 -11.74 2.97
C CYS A 107 -2.18 -10.87 3.50
N GLU A 108 -3.03 -10.31 2.63
CA GLU A 108 -4.18 -9.50 3.03
C GLU A 108 -5.09 -10.25 4.02
N ARG A 109 -5.43 -11.50 3.70
CA ARG A 109 -6.25 -12.35 4.57
C ARG A 109 -5.57 -12.64 5.91
N LEU A 110 -4.28 -12.96 5.91
CA LEU A 110 -3.54 -13.32 7.12
C LEU A 110 -3.33 -12.14 8.07
N VAL A 111 -3.30 -10.90 7.58
CA VAL A 111 -3.25 -9.71 8.43
C VAL A 111 -4.48 -9.59 9.34
N HIS A 112 -5.63 -10.14 8.93
CA HIS A 112 -6.85 -10.16 9.74
C HIS A 112 -6.94 -11.36 10.71
N CYS A 113 -5.96 -12.27 10.71
CA CYS A 113 -5.94 -13.39 11.63
C CYS A 113 -5.40 -12.99 13.02
N VAL A 114 -5.85 -13.70 14.06
CA VAL A 114 -5.50 -13.41 15.47
C VAL A 114 -3.99 -13.42 15.74
N ASN A 115 -3.23 -14.18 14.96
CA ASN A 115 -1.79 -14.38 15.14
C ASN A 115 -0.93 -13.38 14.34
N PHE A 116 -1.52 -12.39 13.66
CA PHE A 116 -0.76 -11.40 12.92
C PHE A 116 0.06 -10.50 13.88
N ASN A 117 1.37 -10.44 13.66
CA ASN A 117 2.28 -9.55 14.37
C ASN A 117 2.88 -8.54 13.38
N PRO A 118 2.49 -7.25 13.43
CA PRO A 118 3.01 -6.24 12.50
C PRO A 118 4.51 -5.95 12.65
N GLN A 119 5.12 -6.32 13.78
CA GLN A 119 6.57 -6.18 14.00
C GLN A 119 7.39 -7.32 13.36
N ARG A 120 6.73 -8.35 12.82
CA ARG A 120 7.36 -9.51 12.18
C ARG A 120 6.78 -9.77 10.80
N PRO A 121 6.92 -8.83 9.83
CA PRO A 121 6.38 -8.99 8.48
C PRO A 121 6.93 -10.21 7.74
N VAL A 122 8.13 -10.70 8.12
CA VAL A 122 8.69 -11.94 7.55
C VAL A 122 7.81 -13.16 7.82
N ASN A 123 7.13 -13.20 8.98
CA ASN A 123 6.21 -14.28 9.32
C ASN A 123 4.98 -14.25 8.41
N LEU A 124 4.47 -13.04 8.11
CA LEU A 124 3.35 -12.87 7.17
C LEU A 124 3.71 -13.47 5.80
N LEU A 125 4.87 -13.12 5.27
CA LEU A 125 5.34 -13.65 3.99
C LEU A 125 5.58 -15.16 4.04
N ALA A 126 6.21 -15.67 5.11
CA ALA A 126 6.48 -17.09 5.27
C ALA A 126 5.20 -17.92 5.31
N TYR A 127 4.21 -17.52 6.11
CA TYR A 127 2.91 -18.20 6.17
C TYR A 127 2.16 -18.11 4.85
N SER A 128 2.14 -16.94 4.20
CA SER A 128 1.51 -16.80 2.88
C SER A 128 2.16 -17.70 1.82
N TYR A 129 3.49 -17.86 1.88
CA TYR A 129 4.23 -18.75 0.98
C TYR A 129 3.96 -20.22 1.28
N CYS A 130 3.90 -20.62 2.55
CA CYS A 130 3.53 -21.99 2.94
C CYS A 130 2.13 -22.35 2.41
N GLU A 131 1.13 -21.47 2.57
CA GLU A 131 -0.22 -21.73 2.02
C GLU A 131 -0.26 -21.81 0.49
N LEU A 132 0.64 -21.10 -0.20
CA LEU A 132 0.81 -21.19 -1.65
C LEU A 132 1.32 -22.60 -2.03
N LEU A 133 2.25 -23.15 -1.27
CA LEU A 133 2.80 -24.50 -1.49
C LEU A 133 1.77 -25.61 -1.24
N GLU A 134 0.82 -25.39 -0.32
CA GLU A 134 -0.21 -26.36 0.08
C GLU A 134 -1.45 -26.37 -0.82
N GLN A 135 -1.49 -25.54 -1.87
CA GLN A 135 -2.64 -25.49 -2.79
C GLN A 135 -2.83 -26.81 -3.55
N LYS A 136 -4.09 -27.30 -3.58
CA LYS A 136 -4.48 -28.49 -4.36
C LYS A 136 -4.15 -28.36 -5.85
N LYS A 137 -4.29 -27.15 -6.39
CA LYS A 137 -3.83 -26.79 -7.73
C LYS A 137 -2.50 -26.04 -7.56
N PRO A 138 -1.37 -26.60 -8.02
CA PRO A 138 -0.07 -25.97 -7.82
C PRO A 138 -0.01 -24.66 -8.60
N ILE A 139 0.37 -23.59 -7.90
CA ILE A 139 0.67 -22.31 -8.52
C ILE A 139 2.14 -22.33 -8.94
N LEU A 140 2.37 -22.28 -10.24
CA LEU A 140 3.70 -22.21 -10.85
C LEU A 140 4.20 -20.76 -10.84
N GLY A 141 5.44 -20.51 -11.23
CA GLY A 141 5.98 -19.15 -11.25
C GLY A 141 6.82 -18.76 -10.04
N LYS A 142 7.10 -19.71 -9.14
CA LYS A 142 8.01 -19.52 -7.99
C LYS A 142 9.46 -19.77 -8.42
N SER A 143 10.35 -18.83 -8.17
CA SER A 143 11.80 -18.94 -8.40
C SER A 143 12.56 -18.94 -7.08
#